data_AF-A0A915ZCN2-F1
#
_entry.id   AF-A0A915ZCN2-F1
#
_cell.length_a   1.000
_cell.length_b   1.000
_cell.length_c   1.000
_cell.angle_alpha   90.00
_cell.angle_beta   90.00
_cell.angle_gamma   90.00
#
_symmetry.space_group_name_H-M   'P 1'
#
loop_
_entity.id
_entity.type
_entity.pdbx_description
1 polymer ?
#
loop_
_entity_poly.entity_id
_entity_poly.type
_entity_poly.pdbx_seq_one_letter_code
_entity_poly.pdbx_strand_id
1 'polypeptide(L)'
;MHKSCGYCYVVVRIDSSLNYKIISQDLYRGPDALERFVTKIEKELANIQEDLSAPAEMIMALGDLKAYNEATECWICKGPFLKPAPEIVQKLEEAKHNLLEIKEWETCMEKEHSKKKEAQKRY
;
A
#
# COMPACT_ATOMS: atom_id res chain seq x y z
N MET A 1 7.07 -45.69 -0.06
CA MET A 1 7.02 -44.25 0.29
C MET A 1 6.53 -43.50 -0.95
N HIS A 2 5.34 -42.89 -0.89
CA HIS A 2 4.78 -42.15 -2.03
C HIS A 2 5.44 -40.77 -2.12
N LYS A 3 5.86 -40.36 -3.32
CA LYS A 3 6.37 -39.01 -3.60
C LYS A 3 5.25 -38.19 -4.24
N SER A 4 5.28 -36.87 -4.06
CA SER A 4 4.35 -35.97 -4.75
C SER A 4 4.40 -36.21 -6.26
N CYS A 5 3.25 -36.52 -6.84
CA CYS A 5 3.13 -36.90 -8.25
C CYS A 5 2.33 -35.89 -9.09
N GLY A 6 2.01 -34.73 -8.53
CA GLY A 6 1.33 -33.64 -9.22
C GLY A 6 0.95 -32.47 -8.31
N TYR A 7 0.51 -31.37 -8.93
CA TYR A 7 -0.04 -30.19 -8.27
C TYR A 7 -1.10 -29.53 -9.15
N CYS A 8 -1.91 -28.68 -8.54
CA CYS A 8 -2.81 -27.76 -9.22
C CYS A 8 -2.84 -26.45 -8.42
N TYR A 9 -2.74 -25.32 -9.10
CA TYR A 9 -2.94 -24.01 -8.46
C TYR A 9 -3.69 -23.04 -9.38
N VAL A 10 -4.29 -22.03 -8.76
CA VAL A 10 -4.95 -20.91 -9.43
C VAL A 10 -4.48 -19.63 -8.76
N VAL A 11 -4.10 -18.64 -9.56
CA VAL A 11 -3.72 -17.29 -9.11
C VAL A 11 -4.91 -16.37 -9.37
N VAL A 12 -5.39 -15.74 -8.31
CA VAL A 12 -6.55 -14.85 -8.35
C VAL A 12 -6.13 -13.46 -7.90
N ARG A 13 -6.44 -12.45 -8.72
CA ARG A 13 -6.37 -11.04 -8.32
C ARG A 13 -7.74 -10.58 -7.88
N ILE A 14 -7.79 -9.94 -6.73
CA ILE A 14 -8.99 -9.35 -6.16
C ILE A 14 -8.72 -7.86 -6.05
N ASP A 15 -9.34 -7.07 -6.92
CA ASP A 15 -9.27 -5.60 -6.87
C ASP A 15 -10.42 -5.01 -6.04
N SER A 16 -11.49 -5.77 -5.79
CA SER A 16 -12.67 -5.41 -4.99
C SER A 16 -13.52 -6.65 -4.68
N SER A 17 -14.52 -6.54 -3.79
CA SER A 17 -15.32 -7.68 -3.31
C SER A 17 -16.15 -8.39 -4.39
N LEU A 18 -16.22 -7.86 -5.61
CA LEU A 18 -17.07 -8.37 -6.70
C LEU A 18 -16.32 -8.63 -8.02
N ASN A 19 -15.05 -8.23 -8.12
CA ASN A 19 -14.23 -8.41 -9.31
C ASN A 19 -13.00 -9.23 -8.95
N TYR A 20 -13.18 -10.55 -8.93
CA TYR A 20 -12.04 -11.46 -8.91
C TYR A 20 -11.69 -11.85 -10.35
N LYS A 21 -10.41 -11.77 -10.69
CA LYS A 21 -9.88 -12.20 -11.99
C LYS A 21 -8.90 -13.33 -11.77
N ILE A 22 -9.15 -14.47 -12.43
CA ILE A 22 -8.16 -15.53 -12.53
C ILE A 22 -7.08 -15.05 -13.50
N ILE A 23 -5.85 -14.91 -13.02
CA ILE A 23 -4.71 -14.41 -13.80
C ILE A 23 -3.89 -15.56 -14.38
N SER A 24 -3.76 -16.64 -13.64
CA SER A 24 -2.99 -17.82 -14.04
C SER A 24 -3.58 -19.06 -13.38
N GLN A 25 -3.38 -20.20 -14.00
CA GLN A 25 -3.65 -21.50 -13.42
C GLN A 25 -2.69 -22.52 -14.02
N ASP A 26 -2.33 -23.54 -13.25
CA ASP A 26 -1.48 -24.61 -13.74
C ASP A 26 -1.87 -25.94 -13.10
N LEU A 27 -1.82 -27.00 -13.91
CA LEU A 27 -2.09 -28.36 -13.50
C LEU A 27 -0.97 -29.23 -14.03
N TYR A 28 -0.31 -29.95 -13.13
CA TYR A 28 0.82 -30.80 -13.49
C TYR A 28 0.73 -32.16 -12.80
N ARG A 29 1.15 -33.20 -13.51
CA ARG A 29 1.38 -34.54 -12.96
C ARG A 29 2.72 -35.07 -13.49
N GLY A 30 3.57 -35.53 -12.58
CA GLY A 30 4.91 -36.02 -12.90
C GLY A 30 5.74 -36.32 -11.66
N PRO A 31 6.85 -37.06 -11.81
CA PRO A 31 7.71 -37.47 -10.69
C PRO A 31 8.51 -36.31 -10.07
N ASP A 32 8.64 -35.19 -10.78
CA ASP A 32 9.32 -33.94 -10.43
C ASP A 32 8.33 -32.84 -9.97
N ALA A 33 7.13 -33.23 -9.52
CA ALA A 33 6.06 -32.30 -9.19
C ALA A 33 6.47 -31.23 -8.15
N LEU A 34 7.28 -31.59 -7.16
CA LEU A 34 7.73 -30.64 -6.13
C LEU A 34 8.63 -29.54 -6.71
N GLU A 35 9.64 -29.93 -7.48
CA GLU A 35 10.60 -29.00 -8.08
C GLU A 35 9.88 -28.03 -9.03
N ARG A 36 9.03 -28.56 -9.90
CA ARG A 36 8.22 -27.74 -10.82
C ARG A 36 7.25 -26.82 -10.08
N PHE A 37 6.64 -27.27 -8.99
CA PHE A 37 5.74 -26.44 -8.20
C PHE A 37 6.48 -25.22 -7.65
N VAL A 38 7.65 -25.43 -7.03
CA VAL A 38 8.45 -24.34 -6.46
C VAL A 38 8.85 -23.34 -7.56
N THR A 39 9.41 -23.82 -8.67
CA THR A 39 9.78 -22.95 -9.79
C THR A 39 8.60 -22.16 -10.33
N LYS A 40 7.41 -22.77 -10.41
CA LYS A 40 6.21 -22.07 -10.86
C LYS A 40 5.77 -20.99 -9.88
N ILE A 41 5.73 -21.29 -8.58
CA ILE A 41 5.35 -20.31 -7.55
C ILE A 41 6.33 -19.13 -7.51
N GLU A 42 7.64 -19.36 -7.63
CA GLU A 42 8.64 -18.29 -7.71
C GLU A 42 8.42 -17.39 -8.94
N LYS A 43 8.07 -17.99 -10.09
CA LYS A 43 7.73 -17.24 -11.29
C LYS A 43 6.46 -16.43 -11.12
N GLU A 44 5.41 -17.00 -10.53
CA GLU A 44 4.16 -16.26 -10.25
C GLU A 44 4.42 -15.09 -9.29
N LEU A 45 5.27 -15.28 -8.27
CA LEU A 45 5.67 -14.20 -7.37
C LEU A 45 6.35 -13.06 -8.12
N ALA A 46 7.31 -13.37 -9.01
CA ALA A 46 7.98 -12.36 -9.81
C ALA A 46 7.01 -11.60 -10.71
N ASN A 47 6.07 -12.29 -11.36
CA ASN A 47 5.04 -11.65 -12.19
C ASN A 47 4.14 -10.72 -11.36
N ILE A 48 3.74 -11.14 -10.15
CA ILE A 48 2.93 -10.31 -9.24
C ILE A 48 3.71 -9.08 -8.80
N GLN A 49 4.99 -9.24 -8.46
CA GLN A 49 5.85 -8.11 -8.07
C GLN A 49 6.05 -7.12 -9.22
N GLU A 50 6.22 -7.61 -10.44
CA GLU A 50 6.31 -6.77 -11.64
C GLU A 50 5.00 -6.00 -11.88
N ASP A 51 3.85 -6.66 -11.83
CA ASP A 51 2.53 -6.01 -11.97
C ASP A 51 2.29 -4.96 -10.87
N LEU A 52 2.69 -5.24 -9.63
CA LEU A 52 2.56 -4.31 -8.49
C LEU A 52 3.63 -3.20 -8.49
N SER A 53 4.72 -3.33 -9.26
CA SER A 53 5.77 -2.32 -9.33
C SER A 53 5.34 -1.04 -10.07
N ALA A 54 4.31 -1.16 -10.92
CA ALA A 54 3.69 -0.04 -11.60
C ALA A 54 2.50 0.47 -10.76
N PRO A 55 2.65 1.58 -10.00
CA PRO A 55 1.54 2.15 -9.27
C PRO A 55 0.45 2.60 -10.24
N ALA A 56 -0.74 2.01 -10.10
CA ALA A 56 -1.92 2.49 -10.80
C ALA A 56 -2.37 3.84 -10.21
N GLU A 57 -2.94 4.70 -11.05
CA GLU A 57 -3.57 5.93 -10.59
C GLU A 57 -4.69 5.59 -9.59
N MET A 58 -4.64 6.22 -8.42
CA MET A 58 -5.68 6.07 -7.41
C MET A 58 -6.90 6.89 -7.83
N ILE A 59 -7.90 6.22 -8.39
CA ILE A 59 -9.20 6.84 -8.70
C ILE A 59 -9.99 6.95 -7.40
N MET A 60 -9.90 8.09 -6.72
CA MET A 60 -10.62 8.36 -5.46
C MET A 60 -11.50 9.59 -5.64
N ALA A 61 -12.81 9.42 -5.55
CA ALA A 61 -13.73 10.54 -5.47
C ALA A 61 -13.70 11.14 -4.05
N LEU A 62 -14.16 12.38 -3.91
CA LEU A 62 -14.29 13.03 -2.59
C LEU A 62 -15.15 12.20 -1.61
N GLY A 63 -16.17 11.51 -2.12
CA GLY A 63 -17.01 10.60 -1.35
C GLY A 63 -16.26 9.37 -0.82
N ASP A 64 -15.32 8.82 -1.62
CA ASP A 64 -14.52 7.66 -1.22
C ASP A 64 -13.54 8.03 -0.11
N LEU A 65 -12.93 9.23 -0.21
CA LEU A 65 -12.06 9.76 0.85
C LEU A 65 -12.83 9.96 2.15
N LYS A 66 -14.05 10.48 2.07
CA LYS A 66 -14.92 10.63 3.25
C LYS A 66 -15.25 9.26 3.86
N ALA A 67 -15.68 8.30 3.04
CA ALA A 67 -16.01 6.96 3.49
C ALA A 67 -14.80 6.25 4.13
N TYR A 68 -13.60 6.42 3.57
CA TYR A 68 -12.36 5.89 4.13
C TYR A 68 -12.08 6.46 5.53
N ASN A 69 -12.18 7.77 5.70
CA ASN A 69 -11.92 8.43 6.98
C ASN A 69 -12.97 8.12 8.05
N GLU A 70 -14.21 7.85 7.64
CA GLU A 70 -15.33 7.50 8.52
C GLU A 70 -15.44 5.99 8.78
N ALA A 71 -14.63 5.16 8.11
CA ALA A 71 -14.72 3.71 8.22
C ALA A 71 -14.43 3.21 9.64
N THR A 72 -15.40 2.53 10.25
CA THR A 72 -15.28 1.93 11.58
C THR A 72 -15.07 0.43 11.54
N GLU A 73 -15.12 -0.18 10.36
CA GLU A 73 -15.03 -1.62 10.16
C GLU A 73 -14.14 -1.99 8.97
N CYS A 74 -13.53 -3.16 9.06
CA CYS A 74 -12.73 -3.76 8.01
C CYS A 74 -13.63 -4.17 6.84
N TRP A 75 -13.32 -3.64 5.65
CA TRP A 75 -14.06 -3.98 4.43
C TRP A 75 -14.04 -5.49 4.10
N ILE A 76 -12.97 -6.20 4.47
CA ILE A 76 -12.76 -7.63 4.16
C ILE A 76 -13.56 -8.53 5.10
N CYS A 77 -13.36 -8.39 6.41
CA CYS A 77 -13.98 -9.30 7.40
C CYS A 77 -15.22 -8.72 8.08
N LYS A 78 -15.58 -7.46 7.81
CA LYS A 78 -16.67 -6.72 8.45
C LYS A 78 -16.54 -6.58 9.98
N GLY A 79 -15.35 -6.86 10.52
CA GLY A 79 -15.05 -6.66 11.93
C GLY A 79 -14.71 -5.20 12.24
N PRO A 80 -15.01 -4.69 13.45
CA PRO A 80 -14.71 -3.31 13.82
C PRO A 80 -13.20 -3.07 13.89
N PHE A 81 -12.77 -1.85 13.54
CA PHE A 81 -11.41 -1.42 13.82
C PHE A 81 -11.23 -1.19 15.32
N LEU A 82 -10.05 -1.55 15.84
CA LEU A 82 -9.68 -1.22 17.20
C LEU A 82 -9.56 0.29 17.31
N LYS A 83 -10.35 0.91 18.20
CA LYS A 83 -10.18 2.32 18.50
C LYS A 83 -8.78 2.50 19.14
N PRO A 84 -7.97 3.45 18.66
CA PRO A 84 -6.73 3.77 19.32
C PRO A 84 -7.02 4.17 20.77
N ALA A 85 -6.11 3.83 21.68
CA ALA A 85 -6.21 4.32 23.04
C ALA A 85 -6.16 5.86 23.02
N PRO A 86 -6.89 6.56 23.92
CA PRO A 86 -6.92 8.02 23.96
C PRO A 86 -5.54 8.66 23.98
N GLU A 87 -4.55 8.04 24.64
CA GLU A 87 -3.18 8.55 24.68
C GLU A 87 -2.49 8.54 23.30
N ILE A 88 -2.84 7.60 22.43
CA ILE A 88 -2.30 7.51 21.07
C ILE A 88 -2.90 8.62 20.20
N VAL A 89 -4.20 8.88 20.34
CA VAL A 89 -4.88 9.96 19.61
C VAL A 89 -4.29 11.31 20.01
N GLN A 90 -4.07 11.54 21.31
CA GLN A 90 -3.47 12.78 21.80
C GLN A 90 -2.07 13.01 21.24
N LYS A 91 -1.20 11.98 21.29
CA LYS A 91 0.16 12.07 20.72
C LYS A 91 0.16 12.34 19.21
N LEU A 92 -0.82 11.80 18.49
CA LEU A 92 -0.95 12.03 17.05
C LEU A 92 -1.33 13.49 16.75
N GLU A 93 -2.26 14.06 17.51
CA GLU A 93 -2.66 15.47 17.37
C GLU A 93 -1.51 16.43 17.74
N GLU A 94 -0.78 16.14 18.83
CA GLU A 94 0.43 16.89 19.20
C GLU A 94 1.49 16.82 18.09
N ALA A 95 1.75 15.64 17.53
CA ALA A 95 2.72 15.49 16.43
C ALA A 95 2.28 16.24 15.17
N LYS A 96 0.98 16.24 14.86
CA LYS A 96 0.42 16.98 13.72
C LYS A 96 0.57 18.49 13.90
N HIS A 97 0.32 18.99 15.12
CA HIS A 97 0.53 20.40 15.45
C HIS A 97 2.00 20.80 15.32
N ASN A 98 2.91 20.01 15.90
CA ASN A 98 4.35 20.28 15.81
C ASN A 98 4.85 20.29 14.35
N LEU A 99 4.32 19.40 13.51
CA LEU A 99 4.67 19.36 12.09
C LEU A 99 4.22 20.62 11.33
N LEU A 100 3.06 21.18 11.69
CA LEU A 100 2.57 22.45 11.14
C LEU A 100 3.51 23.60 11.53
N GLU A 101 3.87 23.69 12.81
CA GLU A 101 4.80 24.73 13.29
C GLU A 101 6.16 24.67 12.58
N ILE A 102 6.71 23.46 12.39
CA ILE A 102 7.99 23.27 11.68
C ILE A 102 7.88 23.79 10.25
N LYS A 103 6.81 23.43 9.52
CA LYS A 103 6.61 23.89 8.13
C LYS A 103 6.44 25.40 8.03
N GLU A 104 5.75 26.01 8.98
CA GLU A 104 5.61 27.47 9.05
C GLU A 104 6.96 28.14 9.31
N TRP A 105 7.77 27.58 10.21
CA TRP A 105 9.10 28.09 10.52
C TRP A 105 10.06 27.98 9.32
N GLU A 106 10.08 26.84 8.63
CA GLU A 106 10.85 26.63 7.40
C GLU A 106 10.47 27.66 6.33
N THR A 107 9.16 27.85 6.11
CA THR A 107 8.63 28.83 5.14
C THR A 107 9.06 30.26 5.50
N CYS A 108 9.10 30.59 6.80
CA CYS A 108 9.54 31.90 7.27
C CYS A 108 11.04 32.11 7.00
N MET A 109 11.86 31.11 7.31
CA MET A 109 13.31 31.14 7.09
C MET A 109 13.68 31.28 5.62
N GLU A 110 12.99 30.57 4.72
CA GLU A 110 13.20 30.69 3.28
C GLU A 110 12.93 32.11 2.76
N LYS A 111 11.85 32.75 3.24
CA LYS A 111 11.52 34.14 2.88
C LYS A 111 12.60 35.12 3.35
N GLU A 112 13.07 34.97 4.58
CA GLU A 112 14.14 35.81 5.13
C GLU A 112 15.47 35.64 4.37
N HIS A 113 15.81 34.41 3.98
CA HIS A 113 17.01 34.14 3.19
C HIS A 113 16.92 34.73 1.77
N SER A 114 15.73 34.73 1.16
CA SER A 114 15.48 35.38 -0.13
C SER A 114 15.64 36.90 -0.06
N LYS A 115 15.03 37.54 0.95
CA LYS A 115 15.14 39.00 1.18
C LYS A 115 16.58 39.44 1.40
N LYS A 116 17.37 38.69 2.17
CA LYS A 116 18.79 38.99 2.41
C LYS A 116 19.61 38.92 1.10
N LYS A 117 19.36 37.93 0.24
CA LYS A 117 20.01 37.82 -1.07
C LYS A 117 19.65 38.98 -2.01
N GLU A 118 18.40 39.46 -1.98
CA GLU A 118 17.99 40.63 -2.77
C GLU A 118 18.64 41.92 -2.27
N ALA A 119 18.74 42.12 -0.96
CA ALA A 119 19.41 43.27 -0.38
C ALA A 119 20.92 43.30 -0.72
N GLN A 120 21.58 42.15 -0.72
CA GLN A 120 23.00 42.01 -1.04
C GLN A 120 23.34 42.28 -2.52
N LYS A 121 22.37 42.11 -3.44
CA LYS A 121 22.54 42.44 -4.87
C LYS A 121 22.33 43.92 -5.20
N ARG A 122 21.81 44.71 -4.25
CA ARG A 122 21.51 46.14 -4.43
C ARG A 122 22.63 47.07 -3.92
N TYR A 123 23.67 46.51 -3.28
CA TYR A 123 24.92 47.17 -2.93
C TYR A 123 26.03 46.74 -3.90
#